data_AF-R0IQA0-F1
#
_entry.id   AF-R0IQA0-F1
#
_cell.length_a   1.000
_cell.length_b   1.000
_cell.length_c   1.000
_cell.angle_alpha   90.00
_cell.angle_beta   90.00
_cell.angle_gamma   90.00
#
_symmetry.space_group_name_H-M   'P 1'
#
loop_
_entity.id
_entity.type
_entity.pdbx_description
1 polymer ?
#
loop_
_entity_poly.entity_id
_entity_poly.type
_entity_poly.pdbx_seq_one_letter_code
_entity_poly.pdbx_strand_id
1 'polypeptide(L)'
;MFNFVLSLLLQLSMFMMAEAAPITAQGAEPWQAGTGGGIVGFIVLVLDIIAWIEIFKSNRPVTNKVIWALVVFLFPVVGMIIYYLFSNRDAHNTYEPIPA
;
A
#
# COMPACT_ATOMS: atom_id res chain seq x y z
N MET A 1 -8.96 49.23 -3.82
CA MET A 1 -8.37 49.08 -2.46
C MET A 1 -8.84 47.80 -1.76
N PHE A 2 -10.15 47.50 -1.76
CA PHE A 2 -10.70 46.28 -1.12
C PHE A 2 -10.05 44.97 -1.56
N ASN A 3 -9.88 44.72 -2.87
CA ASN A 3 -9.24 43.49 -3.37
C ASN A 3 -7.78 43.32 -2.94
N PHE A 4 -7.05 44.43 -2.76
CA PHE A 4 -5.67 44.41 -2.29
C PHE A 4 -5.60 44.04 -0.81
N VAL A 5 -6.50 44.62 0.01
CA VAL A 5 -6.63 44.30 1.43
C VAL A 5 -7.07 42.84 1.63
N LEU A 6 -8.01 42.34 0.82
CA LEU A 6 -8.46 40.96 0.87
C LEU A 6 -7.32 39.97 0.52
N SER A 7 -6.52 40.28 -0.51
CA SER A 7 -5.35 39.48 -0.87
C SER A 7 -4.31 39.43 0.26
N LEU A 8 -4.02 40.57 0.88
CA LEU A 8 -3.08 40.66 2.00
C LEU A 8 -3.57 39.87 3.22
N LEU A 9 -4.86 39.98 3.56
CA LEU A 9 -5.47 39.24 4.66
C LEU A 9 -5.46 37.73 4.41
N LEU A 10 -5.73 37.31 3.16
CA LEU A 10 -5.72 35.90 2.80
C LEU A 10 -4.30 35.31 2.86
N GLN A 11 -3.30 36.06 2.39
CA GLN A 11 -1.90 35.68 2.49
C GLN A 11 -1.43 35.56 3.95
N LEU A 12 -1.78 36.52 4.81
CA LEU A 12 -1.50 36.44 6.26
C LEU A 12 -2.22 35.27 6.92
N SER A 13 -3.47 34.97 6.53
CA SER A 13 -4.21 33.83 7.07
C SER A 13 -3.55 32.50 6.71
N MET A 14 -3.04 32.34 5.48
CA MET A 14 -2.31 31.14 5.07
C MET A 14 -0.97 31.02 5.78
N PHE A 15 -0.29 32.15 6.04
CA PHE A 15 0.99 32.18 6.76
C PHE A 15 0.84 31.82 8.24
N MET A 16 -0.30 32.15 8.87
CA MET A 16 -0.64 31.75 10.24
C MET A 16 -1.02 30.27 10.37
N MET A 17 -1.49 29.66 9.27
CA MET A 17 -1.78 28.22 9.16
C MET A 17 -0.56 27.40 8.72
N ALA A 18 0.57 28.06 8.44
CA ALA A 18 1.86 27.39 8.37
C ALA A 18 2.24 27.01 9.81
N GLU A 19 1.61 25.95 10.31
CA GLU A 19 2.12 25.15 11.41
C GLU A 19 3.59 24.88 11.06
N ALA A 20 4.49 25.45 11.85
CA ALA A 20 5.90 25.24 11.69
C ALA A 20 6.13 23.76 12.03
N ALA A 21 6.03 22.92 10.99
CA ALA A 21 6.25 21.50 11.09
C ALA A 21 7.53 21.32 11.92
N PRO A 22 7.45 20.59 13.04
CA PRO A 22 8.51 20.60 14.03
C PRO A 22 9.82 20.17 13.35
N ILE A 23 10.83 21.04 13.39
CA ILE A 23 12.19 20.78 12.92
C ILE A 23 12.92 19.72 13.78
N THR A 24 12.22 19.05 14.68
CA THR A 24 12.67 17.83 15.33
C THR A 24 12.48 16.64 14.37
N ALA A 25 13.19 16.66 13.24
CA ALA A 25 13.43 15.47 12.43
C ALA A 25 14.74 14.77 12.86
N GLN A 26 15.10 14.86 14.14
CA GLN A 26 16.18 14.09 14.74
C GLN A 26 15.57 13.09 15.72
N GLY A 27 15.28 11.87 15.23
CA GLY A 27 14.92 10.75 16.10
C GLY A 27 13.70 9.92 15.70
N ALA A 28 13.05 10.19 14.56
CA ALA A 28 12.14 9.19 14.01
C ALA A 28 13.01 8.08 13.39
N GLU A 29 13.03 6.91 14.01
CA GLU A 29 13.62 5.71 13.41
C GLU A 29 13.06 5.57 11.98
N PRO A 30 13.85 5.12 10.99
CA PRO A 30 13.46 5.13 9.57
C PRO A 30 12.10 4.48 9.26
N TRP A 31 11.59 3.64 10.17
CA TRP A 31 10.27 3.01 10.08
C TRP A 31 9.09 3.86 10.60
N GLN A 32 9.31 4.95 11.34
CA GLN A 32 8.28 5.87 11.87
C GLN A 32 8.21 7.21 11.15
N ALA A 33 9.19 7.51 10.29
CA ALA A 33 9.11 8.68 9.41
C ALA A 33 7.92 8.48 8.46
N GLY A 34 6.83 9.20 8.73
CA GLY A 34 5.48 9.02 8.20
C GLY A 34 5.28 9.28 6.71
N THR A 35 6.29 9.06 5.87
CA THR A 35 6.20 9.11 4.41
C THR A 35 5.81 7.75 3.83
N GLY A 36 4.67 7.18 4.27
CA GLY A 36 3.87 6.15 3.57
C GLY A 36 4.52 4.85 3.05
N GLY A 37 5.83 4.65 3.19
CA GLY A 37 6.62 3.65 2.45
C GLY A 37 7.88 3.24 3.18
N GLY A 38 7.81 3.08 4.51
CA GLY A 38 8.88 2.47 5.29
C GLY A 38 9.07 0.98 4.96
N ILE A 39 9.96 0.30 5.69
CA ILE A 39 10.31 -1.13 5.48
C ILE A 39 9.05 -2.02 5.37
N VAL A 40 8.01 -1.74 6.17
CA VAL A 40 6.74 -2.46 6.13
C VAL A 40 6.04 -2.32 4.77
N GLY A 41 5.98 -1.11 4.21
CA GLY A 41 5.40 -0.87 2.89
C GLY A 41 6.18 -1.58 1.78
N PHE A 42 7.50 -1.64 1.90
CA PHE A 42 8.35 -2.40 0.97
C PHE A 42 8.09 -3.91 1.04
N ILE A 43 7.97 -4.48 2.25
CA ILE A 43 7.61 -5.89 2.44
C ILE A 43 6.25 -6.18 1.80
N VAL A 44 5.25 -5.33 2.05
CA VAL A 44 3.92 -5.48 1.47
C VAL A 44 3.96 -5.43 -0.05
N LEU A 45 4.76 -4.54 -0.65
CA LEU A 45 4.95 -4.48 -2.10
C LEU A 45 5.59 -5.75 -2.67
N VAL A 46 6.60 -6.30 -2.01
CA VAL A 46 7.22 -7.57 -2.43
C VAL A 46 6.20 -8.72 -2.35
N LEU A 47 5.42 -8.77 -1.27
CA LEU A 47 4.37 -9.76 -1.09
C LEU A 47 3.26 -9.65 -2.15
N ASP A 48 2.87 -8.43 -2.53
CA ASP A 48 1.90 -8.18 -3.60
C ASP A 48 2.37 -8.76 -4.94
N ILE A 49 3.63 -8.52 -5.32
CA ILE A 49 4.23 -9.08 -6.54
C ILE A 49 4.19 -10.61 -6.53
N ILE A 50 4.54 -11.23 -5.39
CA ILE A 50 4.51 -12.70 -5.25
C ILE A 50 3.08 -13.23 -5.43
N ALA A 51 2.08 -12.59 -4.81
CA ALA A 51 0.69 -12.99 -4.94
C ALA A 51 0.20 -12.89 -6.39
N TRP A 52 0.58 -11.83 -7.11
CA TRP A 52 0.26 -11.68 -8.54
C TRP A 52 0.87 -12.79 -9.41
N ILE A 53 2.14 -13.13 -9.19
CA ILE A 53 2.79 -14.24 -9.90
C ILE A 53 2.05 -15.55 -9.64
N GLU A 54 1.68 -15.81 -8.39
CA GLU A 54 0.93 -17.02 -8.01
C GLU A 54 -0.46 -17.06 -8.66
N ILE A 55 -1.20 -15.95 -8.63
CA ILE A 55 -2.53 -15.83 -9.25
C ILE A 55 -2.45 -16.13 -10.75
N PHE A 56 -1.47 -15.55 -11.45
CA PHE A 56 -1.32 -15.78 -12.89
C PHE A 56 -0.86 -17.19 -13.23
N LYS A 57 0.05 -17.78 -12.44
CA LYS A 57 0.51 -19.16 -12.64
C LYS A 57 -0.52 -20.22 -12.26
N SER A 58 -1.50 -19.87 -11.42
CA SER A 58 -2.51 -20.83 -10.97
C SER A 58 -3.37 -21.40 -12.11
N ASN A 59 -3.90 -22.61 -11.93
CA ASN A 59 -4.81 -23.26 -12.90
C ASN A 59 -6.28 -22.79 -12.77
N ARG A 60 -6.52 -21.66 -12.09
CA ARG A 60 -7.87 -21.12 -11.80
C ARG A 60 -8.53 -20.54 -13.06
N PRO A 61 -9.87 -20.51 -13.16
CA PRO A 61 -10.56 -19.79 -14.22
C PRO A 61 -10.23 -18.29 -14.18
N VAL A 62 -10.23 -17.64 -15.34
CA VAL A 62 -9.82 -16.22 -15.51
C VAL A 62 -10.59 -15.29 -14.58
N THR A 63 -11.90 -15.48 -14.41
CA THR A 63 -12.73 -14.68 -13.50
C THR A 63 -12.20 -14.68 -12.08
N ASN A 64 -11.80 -15.85 -11.55
CA ASN A 64 -11.29 -15.96 -10.20
C ASN A 64 -9.91 -15.31 -10.07
N LYS A 65 -9.06 -15.39 -11.12
CA LYS A 65 -7.77 -14.70 -11.13
C LYS A 65 -7.96 -13.19 -11.02
N VAL A 66 -8.88 -12.63 -11.80
CA VAL A 66 -9.17 -11.19 -11.81
C VAL A 66 -9.71 -10.72 -10.46
N ILE A 67 -10.62 -11.47 -9.84
CA ILE A 67 -11.16 -11.13 -8.51
C ILE A 67 -10.03 -11.09 -7.46
N TRP A 68 -9.21 -12.13 -7.39
CA TRP A 68 -8.11 -12.18 -6.41
C TRP A 68 -7.05 -11.11 -6.67
N ALA A 69 -6.72 -10.84 -7.94
CA ALA A 69 -5.78 -9.78 -8.31
C ALA A 69 -6.31 -8.40 -7.89
N LEU A 70 -7.61 -8.12 -8.13
CA LEU A 70 -8.23 -6.86 -7.72
C LEU A 70 -8.26 -6.68 -6.19
N VAL A 71 -8.57 -7.75 -5.45
CA VAL A 71 -8.62 -7.69 -3.97
C VAL A 71 -7.24 -7.38 -3.38
N VAL A 72 -6.19 -8.05 -3.86
CA VAL A 72 -4.82 -7.86 -3.37
C VAL A 72 -4.30 -6.48 -3.78
N PHE A 73 -4.54 -6.05 -5.01
CA PHE A 73 -4.09 -4.75 -5.52
C PHE A 73 -4.77 -3.54 -4.86
N LEU A 74 -6.09 -3.59 -4.67
CA LEU A 74 -6.85 -2.46 -4.11
C LEU A 74 -6.63 -2.34 -2.58
N PHE A 75 -6.37 -3.46 -1.93
CA PHE A 75 -6.12 -3.54 -0.49
C PHE A 75 -4.82 -4.32 -0.23
N PRO A 76 -3.64 -3.74 -0.41
CA PRO A 76 -2.37 -4.48 -0.37
C PRO A 76 -2.08 -5.14 0.99
N VAL A 77 -2.54 -4.55 2.09
CA VAL A 77 -2.38 -5.16 3.43
C VAL A 77 -3.49 -6.17 3.72
N VAL A 78 -4.74 -5.73 3.66
CA VAL A 78 -5.90 -6.57 4.03
C VAL A 78 -6.17 -7.66 3.00
N GLY A 79 -6.08 -7.32 1.72
CA GLY A 79 -6.20 -8.25 0.59
C GLY A 79 -5.14 -9.34 0.62
N MET A 80 -3.90 -9.04 1.01
CA MET A 80 -2.87 -10.06 1.25
C MET A 80 -3.25 -11.04 2.37
N ILE A 81 -3.79 -10.54 3.47
CA ILE A 81 -4.26 -11.39 4.59
C ILE A 81 -5.40 -12.31 4.12
N ILE A 82 -6.39 -11.75 3.42
CA ILE A 82 -7.54 -12.51 2.91
C ILE A 82 -7.07 -13.54 1.88
N TYR A 83 -6.19 -13.16 0.95
CA TYR A 83 -5.61 -14.06 -0.03
C TYR A 83 -4.86 -15.21 0.66
N TYR A 84 -4.11 -14.91 1.72
CA TYR A 84 -3.36 -15.94 2.43
C TYR A 84 -4.25 -16.97 3.13
N LEU A 85 -5.37 -16.54 3.69
CA LEU A 85 -6.25 -17.42 4.46
C LEU A 85 -7.30 -18.14 3.61
N PHE A 86 -7.85 -17.48 2.59
CA PHE A 86 -9.06 -17.95 1.90
C PHE A 86 -8.85 -18.30 0.42
N SER A 87 -7.69 -18.00 -0.16
CA SER A 87 -7.44 -18.28 -1.58
C SER A 87 -7.23 -19.77 -1.87
N ASN A 88 -7.13 -20.65 -0.85
CA ASN A 88 -6.86 -22.09 -1.03
C ASN A 88 -5.74 -22.35 -2.05
N ARG A 89 -4.59 -21.72 -1.79
CA ARG A 89 -3.47 -21.65 -2.74
C ARG A 89 -2.93 -23.00 -3.15
N ASP A 90 -2.78 -23.91 -2.21
CA ASP A 90 -2.13 -25.21 -2.44
C ASP A 90 -2.91 -26.07 -3.44
N ALA A 91 -4.24 -25.99 -3.40
CA ALA A 91 -5.11 -26.71 -4.35
C ALA A 91 -5.00 -26.23 -5.80
N HIS A 92 -4.44 -25.03 -6.02
CA HIS A 92 -4.32 -24.43 -7.36
C HIS A 92 -2.87 -24.25 -7.80
N ASN A 93 -1.93 -24.81 -7.04
CA ASN A 93 -0.53 -24.88 -7.38
C ASN A 93 -0.26 -26.17 -8.17
N THR A 94 0.43 -26.04 -9.29
CA THR A 94 0.76 -27.14 -10.19
C THR A 94 2.02 -27.91 -9.76
N TYR A 95 2.44 -27.74 -8.50
CA TYR A 95 3.66 -28.35 -7.97
C TYR A 95 3.33 -29.74 -7.41
N GLU A 96 3.84 -30.78 -8.07
CA GLU A 96 3.88 -32.13 -7.49
C GLU A 96 5.15 -32.24 -6.61
N PRO A 97 5.01 -32.55 -5.31
CA PRO A 97 6.16 -32.79 -4.45
C PRO A 97 6.97 -33.98 -4.96
N ILE A 98 8.29 -33.83 -5.00
CA ILE A 98 9.20 -34.94 -5.31
C ILE A 98 9.04 -35.97 -4.17
N PRO A 99 8.74 -37.25 -4.47
CA PRO A 99 8.63 -38.26 -3.42
C PRO A 99 9.93 -38.34 -2.62
N ALA A 100 9.80 -38.35 -1.29
CA ALA A 100 10.91 -38.46 -0.34
C ALA A 100 11.57 -39.84 -0.40
#